data_AF-A0A940AHW7-F1
#
_entry.id   AF-A0A940AHW7-F1
#
_cell.length_a   1.000
_cell.length_b   1.000
_cell.length_c   1.000
_cell.angle_alpha   90.00
_cell.angle_beta   90.00
_cell.angle_gamma   90.00
#
_symmetry.space_group_name_H-M   'P 1'
#
loop_
_entity.id
_entity.type
_entity.pdbx_description
1 polymer ?
#
loop_
_entity_poly.entity_id
_entity_poly.type
_entity_poly.pdbx_seq_one_letter_code
_entity_poly.pdbx_strand_id
1 'polypeptide(L)'
;MKKIISALATTTVMVFGLSGCVGTTAADMGTAPDYSRKECWLQFPKITKDVDTFYIYSTAYYESSFKEGAPDYATLDNPEMLEGAQAEYMTNASVYEQSTNVFVPYYRQAGMRYAGEIRKKTGSIDAAISGIPYDDITAALDCYFKNCNQGRPFILAGHSQGASMVKYVLKNYFKEHPDY
;
A
#
# COMPACT_ATOMS: atom_id res chain seq x y z
N MET A 1 -64.79 12.63 -26.09
CA MET A 1 -64.35 13.29 -24.85
C MET A 1 -62.83 13.15 -24.74
N LYS A 2 -62.17 14.15 -24.16
CA LYS A 2 -60.80 14.61 -24.43
C LYS A 2 -59.69 13.59 -24.06
N LYS A 3 -58.68 13.45 -24.93
CA LYS A 3 -57.38 12.83 -24.63
C LYS A 3 -56.57 13.80 -23.77
N ILE A 4 -56.14 13.38 -22.59
CA ILE A 4 -55.22 14.15 -21.73
C ILE A 4 -53.86 13.45 -21.81
N ILE A 5 -52.91 14.11 -22.47
CA ILE A 5 -51.50 13.73 -22.50
C ILE A 5 -50.87 14.34 -21.24
N SER A 6 -50.45 13.51 -20.30
CA SER A 6 -49.64 13.93 -19.15
C SER A 6 -48.18 13.96 -19.58
N ALA A 7 -47.59 15.16 -19.63
CA ALA A 7 -46.16 15.35 -19.80
C ALA A 7 -45.46 15.17 -18.45
N LEU A 8 -44.61 14.15 -18.33
CA LEU A 8 -43.71 13.96 -17.20
C LEU A 8 -42.52 14.90 -17.38
N ALA A 9 -42.42 15.93 -16.54
CA ALA A 9 -41.24 16.79 -16.48
C ALA A 9 -40.17 16.11 -15.60
N THR A 10 -39.11 15.60 -16.23
CA THR A 10 -37.92 15.09 -15.54
C THR A 10 -37.03 16.26 -15.15
N THR A 11 -37.01 16.62 -13.86
CA THR A 11 -36.06 17.59 -13.31
C THR A 11 -34.72 16.90 -13.10
N THR A 12 -33.77 17.12 -14.01
CA THR A 12 -32.37 16.74 -13.82
C THR A 12 -31.73 17.72 -12.84
N VAL A 13 -31.41 17.27 -11.62
CA VAL A 13 -30.59 18.03 -10.67
C VAL A 13 -29.13 17.87 -11.07
N MET A 14 -28.55 18.92 -11.65
CA MET A 14 -27.13 19.00 -11.96
C MET A 14 -26.39 19.44 -10.70
N VAL A 15 -25.75 18.49 -10.00
CA VAL A 15 -24.93 18.79 -8.82
C VAL A 15 -23.56 19.29 -9.30
N PHE A 16 -23.34 20.61 -9.19
CA PHE A 16 -22.01 21.20 -9.31
C PHE A 16 -21.19 20.85 -8.07
N GLY A 17 -20.33 19.84 -8.18
CA GLY A 17 -19.31 19.56 -7.18
C GLY A 17 -18.25 20.67 -7.19
N LEU A 18 -18.24 21.49 -6.14
CA LEU A 18 -17.16 22.43 -5.87
C LEU A 18 -15.87 21.64 -5.64
N SER A 19 -14.93 21.79 -6.56
CA SER A 19 -13.57 21.27 -6.45
C SER A 19 -12.83 22.07 -5.38
N GLY A 20 -12.95 21.64 -4.13
CA GLY A 20 -12.11 22.12 -3.04
C GLY A 20 -10.80 21.33 -3.02
N CYS A 21 -9.65 22.01 -3.13
CA CYS A 21 -8.38 21.44 -2.74
C CYS A 21 -8.44 21.09 -1.25
N VAL A 22 -8.61 19.81 -0.93
CA VAL A 22 -8.46 19.32 0.43
C VAL A 22 -6.97 19.11 0.66
N GLY A 23 -6.36 20.02 1.42
CA GLY A 23 -5.07 19.76 2.05
C GLY A 23 -5.30 18.74 3.17
N THR A 24 -4.85 17.51 2.95
CA THR A 24 -4.95 16.43 3.93
C THR A 24 -4.03 16.72 5.12
N THR A 25 -4.63 16.89 6.30
CA THR A 25 -3.89 17.01 7.58
C THR A 25 -3.60 15.61 8.15
N ALA A 26 -2.63 15.51 9.07
CA ALA A 26 -2.18 14.26 9.70
C ALA A 26 -3.28 13.40 10.38
N ALA A 27 -4.51 13.92 10.53
CA ALA A 27 -5.66 13.22 11.08
C ALA A 27 -6.40 12.29 10.09
N ASP A 28 -6.06 12.34 8.79
CA ASP A 28 -6.75 11.57 7.74
C ASP A 28 -6.05 10.24 7.37
N MET A 29 -5.04 9.84 8.15
CA MET A 29 -4.33 8.59 7.91
C MET A 29 -5.11 7.37 8.45
N GLY A 30 -6.41 7.30 8.17
CA GLY A 30 -7.37 6.36 8.75
C GLY A 30 -7.09 4.86 8.53
N THR A 31 -8.17 4.07 8.46
CA THR A 31 -8.14 2.62 8.21
C THR A 31 -7.21 2.26 7.05
N ALA A 32 -6.58 1.09 7.11
CA ALA A 32 -5.75 0.56 6.04
C ALA A 32 -6.46 0.66 4.66
N PRO A 33 -5.71 0.86 3.57
CA PRO A 33 -6.23 0.83 2.21
C PRO A 33 -7.03 -0.45 1.94
N ASP A 34 -8.10 -0.34 1.16
CA ASP A 34 -8.84 -1.50 0.67
C ASP A 34 -8.05 -2.23 -0.43
N TYR A 35 -7.29 -3.26 -0.04
CA TYR A 35 -6.46 -4.07 -0.94
C TYR A 35 -7.25 -4.99 -1.87
N SER A 36 -8.59 -5.04 -1.80
CA SER A 36 -9.38 -5.67 -2.86
C SER A 36 -9.32 -4.87 -4.17
N ARG A 37 -8.94 -3.59 -4.10
CA ARG A 37 -8.77 -2.69 -5.24
C ARG A 37 -7.38 -2.85 -5.85
N LYS A 38 -7.32 -3.03 -7.17
CA LYS A 38 -6.06 -3.24 -7.89
C LYS A 38 -5.12 -2.04 -7.81
N GLU A 39 -5.67 -0.84 -7.63
CA GLU A 39 -4.93 0.42 -7.51
C GLU A 39 -4.09 0.49 -6.24
N CYS A 40 -4.37 -0.35 -5.24
CA CYS A 40 -3.56 -0.50 -4.02
C CYS A 40 -2.33 -1.39 -4.24
N TRP A 41 -2.08 -1.87 -5.45
CA TRP A 41 -0.95 -2.74 -5.78
C TRP A 41 -0.07 -2.10 -6.84
N LEU A 42 1.22 -2.01 -6.53
CA LEU A 42 2.26 -1.68 -7.50
C LEU A 42 2.32 -2.74 -8.60
N GLN A 43 2.28 -4.01 -8.19
CA GLN A 43 2.21 -5.15 -9.10
C GLN A 43 1.12 -6.11 -8.64
N PHE A 44 0.16 -6.36 -9.53
CA PHE A 44 -0.90 -7.34 -9.36
C PHE A 44 -0.90 -8.28 -10.58
N PRO A 45 -0.21 -9.43 -10.52
CA PRO A 45 0.11 -10.23 -11.69
C PRO A 45 -1.10 -11.05 -12.16
N LYS A 46 -1.06 -11.46 -13.43
CA LYS A 46 -1.86 -12.61 -13.87
C LYS A 46 -1.20 -13.88 -13.33
N ILE A 47 -2.00 -14.79 -12.78
CA ILE A 47 -1.49 -16.08 -12.27
C ILE A 47 -1.08 -16.97 -13.44
N THR A 48 0.22 -17.23 -13.56
CA THR A 48 0.82 -18.07 -14.61
C THR A 48 1.93 -19.00 -14.09
N LYS A 49 2.30 -18.86 -12.82
CA LYS A 49 3.33 -19.64 -12.15
C LYS A 49 2.73 -20.42 -10.98
N ASP A 50 3.41 -21.50 -10.58
CA ASP A 50 2.99 -22.35 -9.45
C ASP A 50 3.45 -21.80 -8.08
N VAL A 51 4.31 -20.78 -8.08
CA VAL A 51 4.89 -20.14 -6.90
C VAL A 51 4.59 -18.65 -6.95
N ASP A 52 4.33 -18.04 -5.81
CA ASP A 52 4.14 -16.59 -5.68
C ASP A 52 5.34 -15.93 -4.97
N THR A 53 5.53 -14.64 -5.22
CA THR A 53 6.36 -13.79 -4.35
C THR A 53 5.50 -12.65 -3.83
N PHE A 54 5.39 -12.52 -2.51
CA PHE A 54 4.88 -11.30 -1.87
C PHE A 54 6.08 -10.43 -1.51
N TYR A 55 6.28 -9.33 -2.24
CA TYR A 55 7.45 -8.47 -2.08
C TYR A 55 7.07 -7.14 -1.42
N ILE A 56 7.80 -6.77 -0.37
CA ILE A 56 7.65 -5.51 0.35
C ILE A 56 8.81 -4.59 -0.01
N TYR A 57 8.52 -3.53 -0.77
CA TYR A 57 9.51 -2.60 -1.27
C TYR A 57 10.05 -1.65 -0.19
N SER A 58 11.21 -1.07 -0.47
CA SER A 58 11.86 -0.06 0.38
C SER A 58 11.04 1.24 0.49
N THR A 59 11.38 2.10 1.44
CA THR A 59 10.83 3.46 1.45
C THR A 59 11.30 4.22 0.20
N ALA A 60 10.34 4.75 -0.54
CA ALA A 60 10.49 5.69 -1.65
C ALA A 60 10.13 7.12 -1.20
N TYR A 61 9.84 7.33 0.08
CA TYR A 61 9.59 8.65 0.67
C TYR A 61 10.90 9.19 1.28
N TYR A 62 11.75 9.79 0.44
CA TYR A 62 13.11 10.16 0.78
C TYR A 62 13.28 11.68 0.96
N GLU A 63 13.59 12.44 -0.09
CA GLU A 63 13.95 13.86 -0.03
C GLU A 63 12.79 14.69 0.49
N SER A 64 11.59 14.42 -0.01
CA SER A 64 10.42 15.20 0.39
C SER A 64 10.02 14.97 1.86
N SER A 65 10.47 13.88 2.48
CA SER A 65 10.28 13.61 3.93
C SER A 65 11.10 14.53 4.84
N PHE A 66 12.14 15.19 4.33
CA PHE A 66 12.98 16.13 5.10
C PHE A 66 12.50 17.58 5.04
N LYS A 67 11.48 17.90 4.24
CA LYS A 67 10.92 19.25 4.17
C LYS A 67 10.24 19.61 5.49
N GLU A 68 10.28 20.89 5.85
CA GLU A 68 9.58 21.38 7.03
C GLU A 68 8.08 21.10 6.93
N GLY A 69 7.51 20.52 7.99
CA GLY A 69 6.09 20.13 8.02
C GLY A 69 5.73 18.88 7.21
N ALA A 70 6.72 18.20 6.61
CA ALA A 70 6.47 16.92 5.92
C ALA A 70 5.97 15.85 6.90
N PRO A 71 4.89 15.11 6.56
CA PRO A 71 4.37 14.06 7.43
C PRO A 71 5.41 12.97 7.69
N ASP A 72 5.27 12.24 8.79
CA ASP A 72 6.16 11.12 9.12
C ASP A 72 5.97 9.93 8.16
N TYR A 73 4.80 9.85 7.52
CA TYR A 73 4.42 8.78 6.61
C TYR A 73 3.94 9.33 5.27
N ALA A 74 4.35 8.70 4.16
CA ALA A 74 3.80 9.00 2.85
C ALA A 74 2.37 8.46 2.74
N THR A 75 1.47 9.27 2.17
CA THR A 75 0.18 8.82 1.68
C THR A 75 0.35 7.99 0.40
N LEU A 76 -0.64 7.17 0.04
CA LEU A 76 -0.54 6.32 -1.15
C LEU A 76 -0.50 7.09 -2.46
N ASP A 77 -0.97 8.33 -2.47
CA ASP A 77 -0.96 9.25 -3.61
C ASP A 77 0.29 10.16 -3.64
N ASN A 78 1.25 9.95 -2.75
CA ASN A 78 2.49 10.71 -2.73
C ASN A 78 3.30 10.46 -4.02
N PRO A 79 3.60 11.51 -4.83
CA PRO A 79 4.21 11.33 -6.14
C PRO A 79 5.65 10.80 -6.08
N GLU A 80 6.45 11.25 -5.10
CA GLU A 80 7.82 10.76 -4.89
C GLU A 80 7.80 9.26 -4.56
N MET A 81 6.87 8.84 -3.69
CA MET A 81 6.69 7.44 -3.33
C MET A 81 6.28 6.59 -4.53
N LEU A 82 5.31 7.04 -5.34
CA LEU A 82 4.82 6.29 -6.50
C LEU A 82 5.91 6.10 -7.57
N GLU A 83 6.68 7.14 -7.87
CA GLU A 83 7.80 7.05 -8.82
C GLU A 83 8.92 6.17 -8.27
N GLY A 84 9.32 6.39 -7.01
CA GLY A 84 10.37 5.61 -6.38
C GLY A 84 10.00 4.13 -6.19
N ALA A 85 8.73 3.81 -5.95
CA ALA A 85 8.25 2.43 -5.87
C ALA A 85 8.49 1.67 -7.19
N GLN A 86 8.21 2.31 -8.34
CA GLN A 86 8.48 1.72 -9.65
C GLN A 86 9.98 1.46 -9.86
N ALA A 87 10.83 2.43 -9.50
CA ALA A 87 12.28 2.26 -9.59
C ALA A 87 12.80 1.13 -8.68
N GLU A 88 12.24 1.01 -7.47
CA GLU A 88 12.57 -0.04 -6.52
C GLU A 88 12.20 -1.42 -7.06
N TYR A 89 10.98 -1.55 -7.61
CA TYR A 89 10.50 -2.77 -8.24
C TYR A 89 11.45 -3.24 -9.34
N MET A 90 11.77 -2.34 -10.27
CA MET A 90 12.66 -2.67 -11.39
C MET A 90 14.05 -3.11 -10.93
N THR A 91 14.56 -2.53 -9.84
CA THR A 91 15.91 -2.79 -9.34
C THR A 91 15.99 -4.05 -8.48
N ASN A 92 14.99 -4.32 -7.63
CA ASN A 92 15.10 -5.32 -6.57
C ASN A 92 14.05 -6.44 -6.64
N ALA A 93 12.86 -6.19 -7.20
CA ALA A 93 11.75 -7.14 -7.20
C ALA A 93 11.58 -7.85 -8.56
N SER A 94 11.98 -7.23 -9.66
CA SER A 94 11.86 -7.79 -11.02
C SER A 94 12.56 -9.14 -11.19
N VAL A 95 13.60 -9.41 -10.39
CA VAL A 95 14.33 -10.69 -10.37
C VAL A 95 13.43 -11.91 -10.13
N TYR A 96 12.27 -11.72 -9.45
CA TYR A 96 11.35 -12.80 -9.14
C TYR A 96 10.36 -13.14 -10.28
N GLU A 97 10.20 -12.28 -11.29
CA GLU A 97 9.14 -12.40 -12.31
C GLU A 97 9.29 -13.63 -13.21
N GLN A 98 10.52 -14.08 -13.47
CA GLN A 98 10.75 -15.24 -14.33
C GLN A 98 10.20 -16.53 -13.69
N SER A 99 10.18 -16.60 -12.37
CA SER A 99 9.90 -17.82 -11.61
C SER A 99 8.58 -17.78 -10.82
N THR A 100 8.04 -16.59 -10.53
CA THR A 100 6.90 -16.45 -9.60
C THR A 100 5.85 -15.44 -10.07
N ASN A 101 4.63 -15.52 -9.53
CA ASN A 101 3.66 -14.43 -9.62
C ASN A 101 4.01 -13.39 -8.55
N VAL A 102 4.55 -12.24 -8.95
CA VAL A 102 5.05 -11.22 -8.01
C VAL A 102 3.93 -10.26 -7.61
N PHE A 103 3.51 -10.28 -6.35
CA PHE A 103 2.58 -9.34 -5.74
C PHE A 103 3.34 -8.27 -4.97
N VAL A 104 3.06 -7.00 -5.25
CA VAL A 104 3.67 -5.87 -4.55
C VAL A 104 2.59 -4.87 -4.15
N PRO A 105 2.20 -4.78 -2.88
CA PRO A 105 1.22 -3.80 -2.42
C PRO A 105 1.89 -2.42 -2.34
N TYR A 106 1.19 -1.35 -2.71
CA TYR A 106 1.53 -0.03 -2.19
C TYR A 106 1.18 0.01 -0.70
N TYR A 107 2.00 0.66 0.12
CA TYR A 107 1.71 0.83 1.56
C TYR A 107 2.20 2.21 2.01
N ARG A 108 1.57 2.77 3.05
CA ARG A 108 1.99 4.05 3.62
C ARG A 108 3.32 3.86 4.33
N GLN A 109 4.37 4.49 3.83
CA GLN A 109 5.74 4.22 4.24
C GLN A 109 6.23 5.23 5.26
N ALA A 110 7.01 4.79 6.24
CA ALA A 110 7.73 5.73 7.09
C ALA A 110 8.78 6.45 6.24
N GLY A 111 8.77 7.79 6.28
CA GLY A 111 9.73 8.63 5.58
C GLY A 111 11.15 8.46 6.11
N MET A 112 12.13 8.69 5.25
CA MET A 112 13.55 8.52 5.59
C MET A 112 13.97 9.41 6.78
N ARG A 113 13.42 10.63 6.88
CA ARG A 113 13.61 11.50 8.06
C ARG A 113 13.14 10.81 9.34
N TYR A 114 11.87 10.44 9.41
CA TYR A 114 11.24 9.89 10.61
C TYR A 114 11.87 8.56 11.03
N ALA A 115 12.07 7.63 10.09
CA ALA A 115 12.75 6.36 10.35
C ALA A 115 14.17 6.58 10.89
N GLY A 116 14.90 7.57 10.35
CA GLY A 116 16.22 7.96 10.81
C GLY A 116 16.23 8.52 12.25
N GLU A 117 15.25 9.35 12.60
CA GLU A 117 15.09 9.89 13.96
C GLU A 117 14.79 8.78 14.97
N ILE A 118 13.88 7.86 14.64
CA ILE A 118 13.55 6.69 15.48
C ILE A 118 14.78 5.80 15.66
N ARG A 119 15.54 5.53 14.59
CA ARG A 119 16.78 4.76 14.67
C ARG A 119 17.81 5.41 15.59
N LYS A 120 17.99 6.74 15.51
CA LYS A 120 18.91 7.46 16.40
C LYS A 120 18.49 7.33 17.87
N LYS A 121 17.19 7.31 18.16
CA LYS A 121 16.65 7.22 19.53
C LYS A 121 16.64 5.79 20.08
N THR A 122 16.38 4.79 19.26
CA THR A 122 16.04 3.42 19.70
C THR A 122 17.01 2.35 19.22
N GLY A 123 17.87 2.66 18.24
CA GLY A 123 18.77 1.70 17.60
C GLY A 123 18.15 0.90 16.44
N SER A 124 16.83 0.93 16.25
CA SER A 124 16.13 0.29 15.12
C SER A 124 15.07 1.20 14.51
N ILE A 125 14.48 0.80 13.38
CA ILE A 125 13.35 1.52 12.77
C ILE A 125 12.00 0.94 13.20
N ASP A 126 11.96 0.00 14.14
CA ASP A 126 10.77 -0.81 14.41
C ASP A 126 9.58 0.07 14.81
N ALA A 127 9.79 1.04 15.71
CA ALA A 127 8.73 1.97 16.12
C ALA A 127 8.26 2.91 15.00
N ALA A 128 9.05 3.07 13.93
CA ALA A 128 8.62 3.82 12.75
C ALA A 128 7.75 2.98 11.82
N ILE A 129 7.86 1.65 11.85
CA ILE A 129 7.16 0.76 10.91
C ILE A 129 6.04 -0.05 11.56
N SER A 130 6.00 -0.19 12.89
CA SER A 130 5.07 -1.07 13.62
C SER A 130 3.62 -0.59 13.69
N GLY A 131 3.32 0.63 13.24
CA GLY A 131 1.97 1.19 13.19
C GLY A 131 1.42 1.15 11.76
N ILE A 132 1.07 2.32 11.22
CA ILE A 132 0.46 2.48 9.89
C ILE A 132 1.11 1.61 8.79
N PRO A 133 2.44 1.56 8.63
CA PRO A 133 3.04 0.74 7.58
C PRO A 133 2.77 -0.76 7.76
N TYR A 134 2.74 -1.24 9.00
CA TYR A 134 2.45 -2.64 9.31
C TYR A 134 0.96 -2.96 9.15
N ASP A 135 0.06 -2.06 9.55
CA ASP A 135 -1.38 -2.22 9.36
C ASP A 135 -1.73 -2.36 7.86
N ASP A 136 -1.09 -1.55 7.01
CA ASP A 136 -1.25 -1.63 5.55
C ASP A 136 -0.75 -2.97 5.00
N ILE A 137 0.44 -3.41 5.42
CA ILE A 137 1.03 -4.66 4.92
C ILE A 137 0.25 -5.89 5.38
N THR A 138 -0.26 -5.90 6.61
CA THR A 138 -1.08 -7.01 7.11
C THR A 138 -2.44 -7.06 6.41
N ALA A 139 -3.08 -5.91 6.17
CA ALA A 139 -4.29 -5.86 5.35
C ALA A 139 -4.06 -6.34 3.90
N ALA A 140 -2.89 -6.05 3.33
CA ALA A 140 -2.51 -6.56 2.01
C ALA A 140 -2.29 -8.08 2.03
N LEU A 141 -1.62 -8.61 3.05
CA LEU A 141 -1.41 -10.05 3.24
C LEU A 141 -2.74 -10.79 3.42
N ASP A 142 -3.66 -10.27 4.24
CA ASP A 142 -5.01 -10.82 4.41
C ASP A 142 -5.72 -10.94 3.07
N CYS A 143 -5.70 -9.87 2.27
CA CYS A 143 -6.30 -9.87 0.95
C CYS A 143 -5.62 -10.87 0.00
N TYR A 144 -4.28 -10.93 0.03
CA TYR A 144 -3.49 -11.85 -0.77
C TYR A 144 -3.81 -13.31 -0.44
N PHE A 145 -3.75 -13.71 0.83
CA PHE A 145 -4.02 -15.08 1.23
C PHE A 145 -5.48 -15.48 0.99
N LYS A 146 -6.43 -14.60 1.31
CA LYS A 146 -7.86 -14.89 1.18
C LYS A 146 -8.30 -15.01 -0.27
N ASN A 147 -7.78 -14.16 -1.17
CA ASN A 147 -8.35 -13.99 -2.50
C ASN A 147 -7.42 -14.42 -3.64
N CYS A 148 -6.10 -14.43 -3.42
CA CYS A 148 -5.11 -14.55 -4.50
C CYS A 148 -4.29 -15.84 -4.42
N ASN A 149 -3.70 -16.14 -3.26
CA ASN A 149 -2.69 -17.20 -3.09
C ASN A 149 -3.20 -18.62 -3.44
N GLN A 150 -4.45 -18.95 -3.09
CA GLN A 150 -5.07 -20.26 -3.36
C GLN A 150 -4.22 -21.47 -2.92
N GLY A 151 -3.44 -21.34 -1.85
CA GLY A 151 -2.60 -22.41 -1.30
C GLY A 151 -1.30 -22.66 -2.08
N ARG A 152 -0.91 -21.78 -3.00
CA ARG A 152 0.40 -21.88 -3.67
C ARG A 152 1.54 -21.61 -2.68
N PRO A 153 2.69 -22.32 -2.80
CA PRO A 153 3.89 -21.93 -2.08
C PRO A 153 4.27 -20.49 -2.43
N PHE A 154 4.84 -19.77 -1.46
CA PHE A 154 5.18 -18.37 -1.64
C PHE A 154 6.55 -18.03 -1.05
N ILE A 155 7.13 -16.95 -1.58
CA ILE A 155 8.32 -16.28 -1.04
C ILE A 155 7.85 -14.96 -0.41
N LEU A 156 8.24 -14.71 0.84
CA LEU A 156 8.16 -13.38 1.43
C LEU A 156 9.51 -12.69 1.30
N ALA A 157 9.56 -11.58 0.59
CA ALA A 157 10.79 -10.85 0.30
C ALA A 157 10.63 -9.36 0.55
N GLY A 158 11.75 -8.66 0.76
CA GLY A 158 11.77 -7.22 0.87
C GLY A 158 13.18 -6.67 0.98
N HIS A 159 13.34 -5.39 0.70
CA HIS A 159 14.63 -4.70 0.73
C HIS A 159 14.60 -3.50 1.70
N SER A 160 15.74 -3.19 2.34
CA SER A 160 15.90 -2.05 3.26
C SER A 160 14.77 -1.93 4.32
N GLN A 161 13.90 -0.90 4.25
CA GLN A 161 12.73 -0.77 5.13
C GLN A 161 11.76 -1.96 4.97
N GLY A 162 11.53 -2.42 3.74
CA GLY A 162 10.74 -3.61 3.44
C GLY A 162 11.35 -4.88 4.04
N ALA A 163 12.68 -5.03 4.08
CA ALA A 163 13.32 -6.14 4.79
C ALA A 163 13.09 -6.07 6.31
N SER A 164 13.03 -4.86 6.88
CA SER A 164 12.65 -4.68 8.29
C SER A 164 11.20 -5.04 8.52
N MET A 165 10.32 -4.71 7.57
CA MET A 165 8.91 -5.11 7.61
C MET A 165 8.75 -6.64 7.50
N VAL A 166 9.49 -7.32 6.62
CA VAL A 166 9.50 -8.79 6.54
C VAL A 166 9.80 -9.42 7.89
N LYS A 167 10.82 -8.95 8.61
CA LYS A 167 11.10 -9.43 9.98
C LYS A 167 9.91 -9.24 10.92
N TYR A 168 9.20 -8.12 10.80
CA TYR A 168 8.05 -7.79 11.64
C TYR A 168 6.83 -8.68 11.31
N VAL A 169 6.57 -8.92 10.03
CA VAL A 169 5.56 -9.88 9.53
C VAL A 169 5.85 -11.29 10.05
N LEU A 170 7.09 -11.77 9.90
CA LEU A 170 7.49 -13.09 10.39
C LEU A 170 7.30 -13.23 11.90
N LYS A 171 7.64 -12.19 12.66
CA LYS A 171 7.56 -12.21 14.13
C LYS A 171 6.12 -12.16 14.67
N ASN A 172 5.27 -11.38 14.02
CA ASN A 172 3.96 -11.02 14.56
C ASN A 172 2.82 -11.63 13.75
N TYR A 173 2.76 -11.38 12.43
CA TYR A 173 1.64 -11.80 11.60
C TYR A 173 1.54 -13.33 11.49
N PHE A 174 2.61 -14.03 11.13
CA PHE A 174 2.58 -15.49 11.02
C PHE A 174 2.53 -16.22 12.35
N LYS A 175 2.83 -15.55 13.47
CA LYS A 175 2.58 -16.12 14.79
C LYS A 175 1.07 -16.26 15.05
N GLU A 176 0.27 -15.34 14.52
CA GLU A 176 -1.19 -15.32 14.65
C GLU A 176 -1.88 -16.10 13.53
N HIS A 177 -1.18 -16.34 12.42
CA HIS A 177 -1.67 -17.05 11.24
C HIS A 177 -0.78 -18.26 10.89
N PRO A 178 -0.76 -19.31 11.75
CA PRO A 178 0.14 -20.46 11.57
C PRO A 178 -0.25 -21.41 10.43
N ASP A 179 -1.43 -21.21 9.83
CA ASP A 179 -1.96 -22.06 8.75
C ASP A 179 -1.38 -21.72 7.36
N TYR A 180 -0.58 -20.66 7.26
CA TYR A 180 0.09 -20.21 6.03
C TYR A 180 1.56 -20.64 5.97
#